data_AF-E1NV77-F1
#
_entry.id   AF-E1NV77-F1
#
_cell.length_a   1.000
_cell.length_b   1.000
_cell.length_c   1.000
_cell.angle_alpha   90.00
_cell.angle_beta   90.00
_cell.angle_gamma   90.00
#
_symmetry.space_group_name_H-M   'P 1'
#
loop_
_entity.id
_entity.type
_entity.pdbx_description
1 polymer ?
#
loop_
_entity_poly.entity_id
_entity_poly.type
_entity_poly.pdbx_seq_one_letter_code
_entity_poly.pdbx_strand_id
1 'polypeptide(L)'
;MLPFRLSNGICSLNEGVERLVLSCDMEITPTGERVNYSIHPSVMKSHGRLTYSKVNRALAGDHLDELEEKYRTLRPMLIEMAKLHDILYQKRHKRGAIDFEEPEAKIIVDKMGKPIDIVLHERGIAEKMVESFMLLANETVAEEYFRRHVPFLYRVHETPDEEK
;
A
#
# COMPACT_ATOMS: atom_id res chain seq x y z
N MET A 1 6.52 6.67 18.52
CA MET A 1 5.13 7.15 18.67
C MET A 1 4.21 6.17 19.42
N LEU A 2 4.52 4.88 19.56
CA LEU A 2 3.83 3.97 20.49
C LEU A 2 4.84 3.05 21.21
N PRO A 3 4.51 2.47 22.38
CA PRO A 3 5.32 1.43 23.03
C PRO A 3 5.48 0.19 22.14
N PHE A 4 6.66 -0.45 22.20
CA PHE A 4 7.00 -1.63 21.38
C PHE A 4 5.94 -2.75 21.45
N ARG A 5 5.34 -2.96 22.63
CA ARG A 5 4.27 -3.95 22.83
C ARG A 5 3.03 -3.69 21.97
N LEU A 6 2.71 -2.42 21.72
CA LEU A 6 1.60 -2.04 20.85
C LEU A 6 2.04 -2.06 19.38
N SER A 7 3.13 -1.38 19.02
CA SER A 7 3.56 -1.24 17.63
C SER A 7 3.95 -2.57 16.96
N ASN A 8 4.65 -3.44 17.68
CA ASN A 8 5.17 -4.71 17.14
C ASN A 8 4.34 -5.93 17.59
N GLY A 9 3.47 -5.75 18.58
CA GLY A 9 2.63 -6.81 19.12
C GLY A 9 1.18 -6.66 18.69
N ILE A 10 0.41 -5.92 19.49
CA ILE A 10 -1.06 -5.91 19.46
C ILE A 10 -1.60 -5.24 18.20
N CYS A 11 -1.01 -4.11 17.79
CA CYS A 11 -1.47 -3.36 16.62
C CYS A 11 -0.84 -3.86 15.30
N SER A 12 0.28 -4.58 15.37
CA SER A 12 0.92 -5.11 14.18
C SER A 12 0.09 -6.25 13.57
N LEU A 13 -0.13 -6.20 12.25
CA LEU A 13 -0.89 -7.21 11.49
C LEU A 13 -0.08 -8.49 11.25
N ASN A 14 0.36 -9.13 12.34
CA ASN A 14 1.18 -10.33 12.30
C ASN A 14 0.44 -11.50 11.62
N GLU A 15 1.19 -12.25 10.82
CA GLU A 15 0.70 -13.44 10.12
C GLU A 15 0.11 -14.47 11.09
N GLY A 16 -1.02 -15.06 10.72
CA GLY A 16 -1.63 -16.16 11.45
C GLY A 16 -2.29 -15.77 12.77
N VAL A 17 -2.39 -14.48 13.09
CA VAL A 17 -3.02 -13.99 14.33
C VAL A 17 -4.19 -13.07 14.01
N GLU A 18 -5.28 -13.23 14.76
CA GLU A 18 -6.44 -12.34 14.65
C GLU A 18 -6.12 -10.93 15.15
N ARG A 19 -6.62 -9.93 14.43
CA ARG A 19 -6.38 -8.51 14.69
C ARG A 19 -7.64 -7.71 14.46
N LEU A 20 -7.88 -6.77 15.39
CA LEU A 20 -8.87 -5.73 15.23
C LEU A 20 -8.35 -4.70 14.25
N VAL A 21 -9.16 -4.37 13.23
CA VAL A 21 -8.83 -3.37 12.23
C VAL A 21 -10.04 -2.48 11.95
N LEU A 22 -9.78 -1.32 11.36
CA LEU A 22 -10.80 -0.50 10.72
C LEU A 22 -10.67 -0.73 9.22
N SER A 23 -11.63 -1.43 8.64
CA SER A 23 -11.64 -1.78 7.21
C SER A 23 -12.24 -0.67 6.37
N CYS A 24 -11.76 -0.56 5.13
CA CYS A 24 -12.36 0.23 4.06
C CYS A 24 -12.58 -0.70 2.87
N ASP A 25 -13.75 -1.33 2.81
CA ASP A 25 -14.12 -2.25 1.74
C ASP A 25 -14.70 -1.45 0.58
N MET A 26 -14.26 -1.73 -0.65
CA MET A 26 -14.59 -0.94 -1.82
C MET A 26 -14.93 -1.84 -3.01
N GLU A 27 -15.96 -1.47 -3.77
CA GLU A 27 -16.31 -2.09 -5.04
C GLU A 27 -15.84 -1.18 -6.19
N ILE A 28 -15.03 -1.75 -7.09
CA ILE A 28 -14.36 -1.01 -8.15
C ILE A 28 -14.70 -1.65 -9.49
N THR A 29 -15.12 -0.83 -10.45
CA THR A 29 -15.42 -1.28 -11.82
C THR A 29 -14.12 -1.65 -12.58
N PRO A 30 -14.23 -2.37 -13.70
CA PRO A 30 -13.08 -2.61 -14.58
C PRO A 30 -12.41 -1.34 -15.14
N THR A 31 -13.09 -0.18 -15.08
CA THR A 31 -12.54 1.12 -15.49
C THR A 31 -11.91 1.90 -14.34
N GLY A 32 -11.89 1.34 -13.12
CA GLY A 32 -11.32 1.97 -11.94
C GLY A 32 -12.26 2.93 -11.22
N GLU A 33 -13.57 2.87 -11.47
CA GLU A 33 -14.56 3.68 -10.74
C GLU A 33 -14.96 2.99 -9.44
N ARG A 34 -14.85 3.69 -8.31
CA ARG A 34 -15.34 3.21 -7.02
C ARG A 34 -16.86 3.44 -6.96
N VAL A 35 -17.64 2.37 -7.06
CA VAL A 35 -19.11 2.43 -7.12
C VAL A 35 -19.78 2.20 -5.77
N ASN A 36 -19.09 1.55 -4.84
CA ASN A 36 -19.58 1.31 -3.49
C ASN A 36 -18.42 1.25 -2.49
N TYR A 37 -18.69 1.55 -1.22
CA TYR A 37 -17.73 1.36 -0.13
C TYR A 37 -18.39 1.25 1.24
N SER A 38 -17.67 0.66 2.19
CA SER A 38 -18.04 0.60 3.61
C SER A 38 -16.81 0.80 4.49
N ILE A 39 -16.92 1.67 5.51
CA ILE A 39 -15.87 1.90 6.50
C ILE A 39 -16.39 1.41 7.85
N HIS A 40 -15.77 0.37 8.42
CA HIS A 40 -16.26 -0.26 9.64
C HIS A 40 -15.20 -1.03 10.42
N PRO A 41 -15.33 -1.16 11.76
CA PRO A 41 -14.51 -2.07 12.54
C PRO A 41 -14.69 -3.51 12.06
N SER A 42 -13.61 -4.28 12.06
CA SER A 42 -13.62 -5.70 11.67
C SER A 42 -12.50 -6.48 12.37
N VAL A 43 -12.52 -7.81 12.18
CA VAL A 43 -11.46 -8.73 12.62
C VAL A 43 -10.85 -9.36 11.37
N MET A 44 -9.52 -9.34 11.26
CA MET A 44 -8.80 -10.02 10.19
C MET A 44 -7.75 -10.98 10.73
N LYS A 45 -7.36 -11.96 9.90
CA LYS A 45 -6.21 -12.83 10.12
C LYS A 45 -5.34 -12.82 8.87
N SER A 46 -4.11 -12.30 8.99
CA SER A 46 -3.20 -12.23 7.84
C SER A 46 -2.74 -13.64 7.42
N HIS A 47 -2.86 -13.95 6.13
CA HIS A 47 -2.47 -15.25 5.57
C HIS A 47 -1.01 -15.30 5.11
N GLY A 48 -0.29 -14.18 5.18
CA GLY A 48 1.13 -14.19 4.84
C GLY A 48 1.85 -12.90 5.19
N ARG A 49 3.10 -13.05 5.62
CA ARG A 49 4.04 -11.94 5.77
C ARG A 49 4.97 -11.89 4.56
N LEU A 50 4.55 -11.14 3.55
CA LEU A 50 5.26 -11.00 2.29
C LEU A 50 6.19 -9.79 2.32
N THR A 51 7.30 -9.86 1.56
CA THR A 51 8.18 -8.72 1.30
C THR A 51 7.99 -8.27 -0.14
N TYR A 52 8.17 -6.97 -0.42
CA TYR A 52 8.00 -6.45 -1.76
C TYR A 52 8.87 -7.17 -2.80
N SER A 53 10.14 -7.43 -2.47
CA SER A 53 11.05 -8.20 -3.33
C SER A 53 10.48 -9.57 -3.72
N LYS A 54 9.90 -10.33 -2.77
CA LYS A 54 9.29 -11.65 -3.06
C LYS A 54 8.07 -11.50 -3.98
N VAL A 55 7.23 -10.50 -3.72
CA VAL A 55 6.01 -10.26 -4.54
C VAL A 55 6.39 -9.81 -5.95
N ASN A 56 7.34 -8.88 -6.09
CA ASN A 56 7.85 -8.39 -7.37
C ASN A 56 8.35 -9.54 -8.24
N ARG A 57 9.21 -10.40 -7.69
CA ARG A 57 9.72 -11.52 -8.45
C ARG A 57 8.64 -12.57 -8.76
N ALA A 58 7.68 -12.80 -7.86
CA ALA A 58 6.53 -13.67 -8.12
C ALA A 58 5.61 -13.17 -9.25
N LEU A 59 5.49 -11.85 -9.40
CA LEU A 59 4.73 -11.18 -10.47
C LEU A 59 5.50 -11.16 -11.80
N ALA A 60 6.83 -11.08 -11.78
CA ALA A 60 7.67 -11.10 -12.99
C ALA A 60 7.58 -12.41 -13.79
N GLY A 61 7.03 -13.48 -13.20
CA GLY A 61 6.76 -14.74 -13.90
C GLY A 61 7.96 -15.65 -14.11
N ASP A 62 9.17 -15.20 -13.75
CA ASP A 62 10.41 -15.93 -14.01
C ASP A 62 10.57 -17.19 -13.15
N HIS A 63 9.92 -17.27 -11.98
CA HIS A 63 10.09 -18.42 -11.07
C HIS A 63 8.83 -18.72 -10.23
N LEU A 64 8.16 -19.82 -10.55
CA LEU A 64 6.95 -20.31 -9.84
C LEU A 64 7.20 -20.69 -8.35
N ASP A 65 8.46 -20.77 -7.93
CA ASP A 65 8.90 -21.32 -6.64
C ASP A 65 9.38 -20.27 -5.62
N GLU A 66 9.24 -18.98 -5.91
CA GLU A 66 9.83 -17.93 -5.07
C GLU A 66 8.93 -17.43 -3.94
N LEU A 67 7.62 -17.61 -4.09
CA LEU A 67 6.76 -17.61 -2.93
C LEU A 67 6.99 -18.92 -2.19
N GLU A 68 7.22 -18.83 -0.88
CA GLU A 68 7.22 -20.01 -0.01
C GLU A 68 5.97 -20.85 -0.30
N GLU A 69 6.09 -22.18 -0.26
CA GLU A 69 5.00 -23.12 -0.59
C GLU A 69 3.66 -22.70 0.03
N LYS A 70 3.69 -22.28 1.29
CA LYS A 70 2.53 -21.84 2.07
C LYS A 70 1.80 -20.61 1.49
N TYR A 71 2.44 -19.82 0.63
CA TYR A 71 1.90 -18.61 0.02
C TYR A 71 1.52 -18.77 -1.45
N ARG A 72 1.77 -19.94 -2.07
CA ARG A 72 1.44 -20.15 -3.50
C ARG A 72 -0.05 -19.89 -3.79
N THR A 73 -0.91 -20.19 -2.83
CA THR A 73 -2.36 -19.94 -2.90
C THR A 73 -2.73 -18.46 -2.98
N LEU A 74 -1.84 -17.54 -2.59
CA LEU A 74 -2.05 -16.09 -2.67
C LEU A 74 -1.71 -15.53 -4.04
N ARG A 75 -0.99 -16.27 -4.89
CA ARG A 75 -0.51 -15.78 -6.19
C ARG A 75 -1.63 -15.26 -7.10
N PRO A 76 -2.77 -15.94 -7.27
CA PRO A 76 -3.87 -15.42 -8.10
C PRO A 76 -4.36 -14.06 -7.60
N MET A 77 -4.51 -13.88 -6.29
CA MET A 77 -4.90 -12.61 -5.68
C MET A 77 -3.87 -11.51 -5.96
N LEU A 78 -2.57 -11.80 -5.85
CA LEU A 78 -1.51 -10.82 -6.14
C LEU A 78 -1.52 -10.37 -7.61
N ILE A 79 -1.85 -11.26 -8.54
CA ILE A 79 -1.99 -10.92 -9.97
C ILE A 79 -3.18 -9.99 -10.18
N GLU A 80 -4.33 -10.27 -9.55
CA GLU A 80 -5.50 -9.39 -9.63
C GLU A 80 -5.23 -8.02 -8.97
N MET A 81 -4.47 -7.99 -7.87
CA MET A 81 -4.00 -6.74 -7.27
C MET A 81 -3.12 -5.93 -8.25
N ALA A 82 -2.20 -6.57 -8.96
CA ALA A 82 -1.36 -5.89 -9.95
C ALA A 82 -2.21 -5.30 -11.10
N LYS A 83 -3.19 -6.06 -11.62
CA LYS A 83 -4.12 -5.56 -12.65
C LYS A 83 -4.94 -4.37 -12.16
N LEU A 84 -5.47 -4.45 -10.93
CA LEU A 84 -6.22 -3.34 -10.34
C LEU A 84 -5.33 -2.11 -10.14
N HIS A 85 -4.09 -2.29 -9.71
CA HIS A 85 -3.11 -1.21 -9.64
C HIS A 85 -2.93 -0.51 -10.99
N ASP A 86 -2.74 -1.26 -12.09
CA ASP A 86 -2.57 -0.68 -13.42
C ASP A 86 -3.77 0.18 -13.82
N ILE A 87 -4.99 -0.31 -13.58
CA ILE A 87 -6.24 0.43 -13.85
C ILE A 87 -6.28 1.74 -13.05
N LEU A 88 -6.02 1.67 -11.74
CA LEU A 88 -6.04 2.84 -10.85
C LEU A 88 -4.93 3.84 -11.19
N TYR A 89 -3.74 3.35 -11.51
CA TYR A 89 -2.60 4.16 -11.93
C TYR A 89 -2.92 4.93 -13.20
N GLN A 90 -3.40 4.24 -14.25
CA GLN A 90 -3.76 4.91 -15.52
C GLN A 90 -4.86 5.94 -15.33
N LYS A 91 -5.87 5.65 -14.49
CA LYS A 91 -6.91 6.62 -14.16
C LYS A 91 -6.35 7.85 -13.44
N ARG A 92 -5.45 7.65 -12.47
CA ARG A 92 -4.80 8.72 -11.71
C ARG A 92 -3.94 9.62 -12.61
N HIS A 93 -3.21 9.03 -13.56
CA HIS A 93 -2.44 9.79 -14.56
C HIS A 93 -3.33 10.59 -15.51
N LYS A 94 -4.45 10.02 -15.98
CA LYS A 94 -5.43 10.76 -16.79
C LYS A 94 -6.03 11.97 -16.06
N ARG A 95 -6.07 11.95 -14.73
CA ARG A 95 -6.51 13.07 -13.87
C ARG A 95 -5.41 14.14 -13.67
N GLY A 96 -4.22 13.95 -14.24
CA GLY A 96 -3.11 14.91 -14.14
C GLY A 96 -2.22 14.72 -12.90
N ALA A 97 -2.20 13.54 -12.30
CA ALA A 97 -1.27 13.27 -11.21
C ALA A 97 0.18 13.35 -11.68
N ILE A 98 1.00 14.02 -10.88
CA ILE A 98 2.45 14.12 -11.07
C ILE A 98 3.08 12.95 -10.32
N ASP A 99 3.95 12.19 -11.01
CA ASP A 99 4.71 11.11 -10.39
C ASP A 99 6.16 11.56 -10.22
N PHE A 100 6.61 11.66 -8.98
CA PHE A 100 8.00 11.96 -8.65
C PHE A 100 8.70 10.61 -8.44
N GLU A 101 9.16 9.99 -9.53
CA GLU A 101 10.01 8.79 -9.47
C GLU A 101 11.47 9.15 -9.15
N GLU A 102 11.70 9.83 -8.03
CA GLU A 102 13.06 10.06 -7.56
C GLU A 102 13.59 8.81 -6.84
N PRO A 103 14.80 8.32 -7.18
CA PRO A 103 15.36 7.17 -6.50
C PRO A 103 15.72 7.54 -5.06
N GLU A 104 15.13 6.84 -4.09
CA GLU A 104 15.42 7.05 -2.67
C GLU A 104 16.73 6.36 -2.26
N ALA A 105 17.55 7.02 -1.45
CA ALA A 105 18.78 6.43 -0.92
C ALA A 105 18.49 5.52 0.29
N LYS A 106 18.91 4.25 0.21
CA LYS A 106 18.84 3.28 1.31
C LYS A 106 20.21 3.10 1.94
N ILE A 107 20.31 3.46 3.21
CA ILE A 107 21.53 3.32 4.00
C ILE A 107 21.59 1.90 4.60
N ILE A 108 22.65 1.16 4.29
CA ILE A 108 22.94 -0.14 4.92
C ILE A 108 23.81 0.11 6.14
N VAL A 109 23.40 -0.44 7.28
CA VAL A 109 24.10 -0.28 8.57
C VAL A 109 24.58 -1.63 9.10
N ASP A 110 25.70 -1.62 9.83
CA ASP A 110 26.19 -2.78 10.55
C ASP A 110 25.41 -3.02 11.87
N LYS A 111 25.82 -4.04 12.64
CA LYS A 111 25.21 -4.39 13.93
C LYS A 111 25.32 -3.30 14.99
N MET A 112 26.27 -2.37 14.84
CA MET A 112 26.47 -1.22 15.73
C MET A 112 25.74 0.03 15.22
N GLY A 113 25.01 -0.07 14.09
CA GLY A 113 24.31 1.05 13.48
C GLY A 113 25.21 1.96 12.64
N LYS A 114 26.46 1.56 12.35
CA LYS A 114 27.37 2.34 11.52
C LYS A 114 27.02 2.14 10.03
N PRO A 115 26.85 3.22 9.25
CA PRO A 115 26.66 3.11 7.80
C PRO A 115 27.86 2.43 7.15
N ILE A 116 27.60 1.40 6.35
CA ILE A 116 28.60 0.66 5.58
C ILE A 116 28.41 0.81 4.07
N ASP A 117 27.21 1.18 3.62
CA ASP A 117 26.91 1.37 2.20
C ASP A 117 25.67 2.25 1.99
N ILE A 118 25.54 2.81 0.78
CA ILE A 118 24.36 3.56 0.31
C ILE A 118 23.97 2.98 -1.04
N VAL A 119 22.78 2.39 -1.11
CA VAL A 119 22.24 1.81 -2.34
C VAL A 119 20.98 2.57 -2.76
N LEU A 120 20.74 2.65 -4.07
CA LEU A 120 19.47 3.21 -4.57
C LEU A 120 18.34 2.20 -4.31
N HIS A 121 17.25 2.68 -3.75
CA HIS A 121 16.05 1.88 -3.55
C HIS A 121 15.16 1.98 -4.79
N GLU A 122 15.06 0.88 -5.52
CA GLU A 122 14.14 0.76 -6.64
C GLU A 122 12.74 0.38 -6.17
N ARG A 123 11.72 0.98 -6.79
CA ARG A 123 10.30 0.70 -6.53
C ARG A 123 9.78 -0.27 -7.60
N GLY A 124 9.36 -1.46 -7.20
CA GLY A 124 8.70 -2.42 -8.08
C GLY A 124 7.17 -2.28 -8.09
N ILE A 125 6.51 -3.19 -8.80
CA ILE A 125 5.05 -3.25 -8.91
C ILE A 125 4.39 -3.45 -7.54
N ALA A 126 5.02 -4.22 -6.64
CA ALA A 126 4.50 -4.53 -5.32
C ALA A 126 4.43 -3.28 -4.42
N GLU A 127 5.42 -2.39 -4.48
CA GLU A 127 5.40 -1.10 -3.81
C GLU A 127 4.31 -0.20 -4.39
N LYS A 128 4.25 -0.11 -5.73
CA LYS A 128 3.30 0.74 -6.46
C LYS A 128 1.84 0.30 -6.27
N MET A 129 1.55 -1.00 -6.20
CA MET A 129 0.19 -1.49 -5.96
C MET A 129 -0.31 -1.13 -4.55
N VAL A 130 0.54 -1.27 -3.53
CA VAL A 130 0.18 -0.89 -2.15
C VAL A 130 -0.09 0.60 -2.09
N GLU A 131 0.74 1.42 -2.74
CA GLU A 131 0.50 2.86 -2.85
C GLU A 131 -0.86 3.17 -3.48
N SER A 132 -1.20 2.60 -4.63
CA SER A 132 -2.50 2.84 -5.28
C SER A 132 -3.68 2.50 -4.36
N PHE A 133 -3.61 1.41 -3.61
CA PHE A 133 -4.68 1.02 -2.70
C PHE A 133 -4.77 1.93 -1.48
N MET A 134 -3.63 2.33 -0.91
CA MET A 134 -3.60 3.27 0.22
C MET A 134 -4.12 4.65 -0.19
N LEU A 135 -3.79 5.13 -1.40
CA LEU A 135 -4.34 6.37 -1.93
C LEU A 135 -5.85 6.28 -2.08
N LEU A 136 -6.36 5.22 -2.70
CA LEU A 136 -7.81 5.05 -2.87
C LEU A 136 -8.55 4.95 -1.54
N ALA A 137 -7.99 4.25 -0.56
CA ALA A 137 -8.56 4.18 0.79
C ALA A 137 -8.57 5.55 1.48
N ASN A 138 -7.47 6.30 1.41
CA ASN A 138 -7.36 7.64 1.99
C ASN A 138 -8.34 8.63 1.33
N GLU A 139 -8.43 8.63 0.01
CA GLU A 139 -9.39 9.45 -0.75
C GLU A 139 -10.84 9.09 -0.35
N THR A 140 -11.13 7.80 -0.18
CA THR A 140 -12.47 7.32 0.23
C THR A 140 -12.86 7.77 1.62
N VAL A 141 -11.94 7.66 2.59
CA VAL A 141 -12.19 8.14 3.94
C VAL A 141 -12.34 9.66 3.94
N ALA A 142 -11.44 10.40 3.30
CA ALA A 142 -11.53 11.86 3.23
C ALA A 142 -12.87 12.32 2.61
N GLU A 143 -13.31 11.68 1.53
CA GLU A 143 -14.56 11.99 0.86
C GLU A 143 -15.80 11.69 1.73
N GLU A 144 -15.80 10.57 2.46
CA GLU A 144 -16.90 10.22 3.37
C GLU A 144 -17.09 11.27 4.47
N TYR A 145 -15.99 11.65 5.12
CA TYR A 145 -16.04 12.63 6.20
C TYR A 145 -16.33 14.05 5.69
N PHE A 146 -15.90 14.38 4.47
CA PHE A 146 -16.30 15.61 3.79
C PHE A 146 -17.82 15.66 3.56
N ARG A 147 -18.41 14.61 2.99
CA ARG A 147 -19.87 14.52 2.75
C ARG A 147 -20.69 14.54 4.03
N ARG A 148 -20.17 13.97 5.12
CA ARG A 148 -20.83 13.99 6.44
C ARG A 148 -20.80 15.36 7.12
N HIS A 149 -20.02 16.33 6.63
CA HIS A 149 -19.87 17.66 7.23
C HIS A 149 -19.45 17.61 8.70
N VAL A 150 -18.56 16.67 9.05
CA VAL A 150 -18.01 16.55 10.41
C VAL A 150 -16.56 17.02 10.44
N PRO A 151 -16.05 17.49 11.59
CA PRO A 151 -14.63 17.84 11.72
C PRO A 151 -13.73 16.65 11.40
N PHE A 152 -12.79 16.84 10.47
CA PHE A 152 -11.85 15.81 10.03
C PHE A 152 -10.50 16.43 9.71
N LEU A 153 -9.42 15.68 9.92
CA LEU A 153 -8.06 16.12 9.63
C LEU A 153 -7.69 15.76 8.20
N TYR A 154 -7.51 16.78 7.35
CA TYR A 154 -7.11 16.61 5.95
C TYR A 154 -5.61 16.85 5.77
N ARG A 155 -5.01 16.14 4.81
CA ARG A 155 -3.67 16.44 4.30
C ARG A 155 -3.82 17.23 3.00
N VAL A 156 -3.55 18.53 3.04
CA VAL A 156 -3.68 19.43 1.90
C VAL A 156 -2.29 19.75 1.35
N HIS A 157 -2.13 19.68 0.02
CA HIS A 157 -0.96 20.21 -0.68
C HIS A 157 -1.42 21.44 -1.46
N GLU A 158 -0.81 22.59 -1.19
CA GLU A 158 -1.10 23.84 -1.88
C GLU A 158 -0.51 23.83 -3.28
N THR A 159 -1.09 24.60 -4.20
CA THR A 159 -0.52 24.83 -5.53
C THR A 159 0.79 25.61 -5.41
N PRO A 160 1.80 25.35 -6.25
CA PRO A 160 2.99 26.19 -6.32
C PRO A 160 2.60 27.66 -6.57
N ASP A 161 3.30 28.57 -5.91
CA ASP A 161 3.08 30.02 -6.05
C ASP A 161 3.46 30.47 -7.47
N GLU A 162 2.69 31.37 -8.09
CA GLU A 162 2.94 31.81 -9.48
C GLU A 162 4.32 32.49 -9.68
N GLU A 163 4.95 32.94 -8.59
CA GLU A 163 6.27 33.60 -8.61
C GLU A 163 7.46 32.62 -8.57
N LYS A 164 7.27 31.28 -8.55
CA LYS A 164 8.37 30.29 -8.51
C LYS A 164 8.20 29.09 -9.45
#